data_AF-Q2IPP2-F1
#
_entry.id   AF-Q2IPP2-F1
#
_cell.length_a   1.000
_cell.length_b   1.000
_cell.length_c   1.000
_cell.angle_alpha   90.00
_cell.angle_beta   90.00
_cell.angle_gamma   90.00
#
_symmetry.space_group_name_H-M   'P 1'
#
loop_
_entity.id
_entity.type
_entity.pdbx_description
1 polymer ?
#
loop_
_entity_poly.entity_id
_entity_poly.type
_entity_poly.pdbx_seq_one_letter_code
_entity_poly.pdbx_strand_id
1 'polypeptide(L)'
;MGRGRCDQCGEEHEELEPAFRRPDAVFAVPEEERADRVRESDDLASIDGEAFFIRCVAPIPVRGREEPYRWGFWVKVARDDFEAYRRTFDGGAPPDHPGFRGTLANQSHVLPPTLGLEVHVHLGRGRQRPSLMLLDGSHVLTRAQEIGVVPAVIRAWSEQCAHGTLAAPPDASEPERAATLEEEGWRLLRPGEVGREAEALAAPPAPGDLVKASFAFVAAGPHGELTERTEHMWVQLDAVREDGWWGGALDDQPFVPGPLAAGTRVWLRAEHVLAFRSGAPGAPGARAGGGDPAPARRVSSLRRWLRRVRGDA
;
A
#
# COMPACT_ATOMS: atom_id res chain seq x y z
N MET A 1 -15.57 5.57 21.43
CA MET A 1 -15.59 4.92 20.09
C MET A 1 -14.83 5.87 19.19
N GLY A 2 -13.67 5.46 18.68
CA GLY A 2 -12.87 6.29 17.78
C GLY A 2 -13.60 6.44 16.46
N ARG A 3 -13.72 7.67 15.96
CA ARG A 3 -14.21 7.96 14.61
C ARG A 3 -13.01 8.26 13.75
N GLY A 4 -12.94 7.65 12.58
CA GLY A 4 -11.90 7.90 11.59
C GLY A 4 -12.40 8.83 10.49
N ARG A 5 -11.62 9.86 10.15
CA ARG A 5 -11.94 10.71 9.00
C ARG A 5 -11.56 9.97 7.71
N CYS A 6 -12.49 9.87 6.77
CA CYS A 6 -12.21 9.28 5.47
C CYS A 6 -11.58 10.30 4.53
N ASP A 7 -10.42 10.00 3.96
CA ASP A 7 -9.72 10.87 3.01
C ASP A 7 -10.44 11.00 1.65
N GLN A 8 -11.40 10.13 1.35
CA GLN A 8 -12.15 10.18 0.09
C GLN A 8 -13.41 11.04 0.16
N CYS A 9 -14.15 11.04 1.27
CA CYS A 9 -15.37 11.84 1.42
C CYS A 9 -15.24 12.99 2.43
N GLY A 10 -14.20 13.00 3.26
CA GLY A 10 -13.96 14.01 4.29
C GLY A 10 -14.85 13.89 5.53
N GLU A 11 -15.68 12.84 5.61
CA GLU A 11 -16.61 12.58 6.73
C GLU A 11 -16.00 11.64 7.79
N GLU A 12 -16.57 11.67 8.99
CA GLU A 12 -16.20 10.77 10.08
C GLU A 12 -17.01 9.48 10.04
N HIS A 13 -16.30 8.35 9.97
CA HIS A 13 -16.88 7.02 10.01
C HIS A 13 -16.50 6.30 11.30
N GLU A 14 -17.41 5.48 11.81
CA GLU A 14 -17.14 4.62 12.98
C GLU A 14 -16.18 3.47 12.60
N GLU A 15 -16.28 2.97 11.37
CA GLU A 15 -15.40 1.97 10.80
C GLU A 15 -15.04 2.41 9.37
N LEU A 16 -13.75 2.30 9.02
CA LEU A 16 -13.28 2.61 7.67
C LEU A 16 -12.98 1.31 6.94
N GLU A 17 -13.70 1.09 5.85
CA GLU A 17 -13.40 0.02 4.90
C GLU A 17 -12.22 0.46 4.01
N PRO A 18 -11.05 -0.21 4.06
CA PRO A 18 -9.86 0.29 3.41
C PRO A 18 -9.97 0.04 1.91
N ALA A 19 -9.54 1.01 1.11
CA ALA A 19 -9.55 0.85 -0.34
C ALA A 19 -8.47 1.69 -1.03
N PHE A 20 -7.86 1.10 -2.06
CA PHE A 20 -6.86 1.79 -2.87
C PHE A 20 -7.51 2.58 -4.01
N ARG A 21 -6.99 3.78 -4.26
CA ARG A 21 -7.45 4.64 -5.36
C ARG A 21 -7.12 4.07 -6.74
N ARG A 22 -5.97 3.39 -6.85
CA ARG A 22 -5.41 2.83 -8.10
C ARG A 22 -4.49 1.64 -7.81
N PRO A 23 -4.16 0.81 -8.81
CA PRO A 23 -3.12 -0.21 -8.68
C PRO A 23 -1.74 0.42 -8.42
N ASP A 24 -0.86 -0.28 -7.70
CA ASP A 24 0.47 0.22 -7.37
C ASP A 24 1.34 0.42 -8.61
N ALA A 25 1.12 -0.40 -9.65
CA ALA A 25 1.80 -0.32 -10.94
C ALA A 25 1.68 1.07 -11.61
N VAL A 26 0.61 1.84 -11.32
CA VAL A 26 0.45 3.20 -11.84
C VAL A 26 1.51 4.14 -11.26
N PHE A 27 1.97 3.91 -10.02
CA PHE A 27 3.00 4.73 -9.40
C PHE A 27 4.39 4.48 -10.00
N ALA A 28 4.62 3.30 -10.56
CA ALA A 28 5.84 2.98 -11.30
C ALA A 28 5.92 3.64 -12.69
N VAL A 29 4.82 4.19 -13.19
CA VAL A 29 4.83 5.05 -14.38
C VAL A 29 5.18 6.48 -13.95
N PRO A 30 6.18 7.14 -14.56
CA PRO A 30 6.52 8.54 -14.30
C PRO A 30 5.29 9.44 -14.38
N GLU A 31 5.14 10.40 -13.46
CA GLU A 31 3.91 11.18 -13.32
C GLU A 31 3.53 11.91 -14.62
N GLU A 32 4.53 12.47 -15.28
CA GLU A 32 4.44 13.17 -16.56
C GLU A 32 3.96 12.27 -17.71
N GLU A 33 4.19 10.95 -17.64
CA GLU A 33 3.80 9.99 -18.67
C GLU A 33 2.44 9.33 -18.42
N ARG A 34 1.90 9.43 -17.19
CA ARG A 34 0.68 8.72 -16.79
C ARG A 34 -0.52 9.06 -17.67
N ALA A 35 -0.66 10.31 -18.09
CA ALA A 35 -1.77 10.74 -18.94
C ALA A 35 -1.81 10.00 -20.28
N ASP A 36 -0.65 9.66 -20.83
CA ASP A 36 -0.53 9.00 -22.13
C ASP A 36 -0.57 7.48 -21.99
N ARG A 37 0.03 6.93 -20.93
CA ARG A 37 0.23 5.50 -20.72
C ARG A 37 -0.87 4.80 -19.93
N VAL A 38 -1.57 5.51 -19.05
CA VAL A 38 -2.56 4.93 -18.14
C VAL A 38 -3.97 5.27 -18.61
N ARG A 39 -4.85 4.26 -18.59
CA ARG A 39 -6.29 4.41 -18.80
C ARG A 39 -7.00 3.88 -17.57
N GLU A 40 -7.63 4.74 -16.79
CA GLU A 40 -8.27 4.36 -15.53
C GLU A 40 -9.69 4.93 -15.40
N SER A 41 -10.48 4.27 -14.57
CA SER A 41 -11.82 4.64 -14.12
C SER A 41 -11.99 4.17 -12.67
N ASP A 42 -13.19 4.31 -12.10
CA ASP A 42 -13.42 3.94 -10.70
C ASP A 42 -13.29 2.42 -10.42
N ASP A 43 -13.42 1.59 -11.48
CA ASP A 43 -13.46 0.12 -11.38
C ASP A 43 -12.49 -0.61 -12.33
N LEU A 44 -11.89 0.09 -13.31
CA LEU A 44 -11.01 -0.48 -14.33
C LEU A 44 -9.74 0.36 -14.51
N ALA A 45 -8.60 -0.28 -14.67
CA ALA A 45 -7.36 0.37 -15.07
C ALA A 45 -6.57 -0.49 -16.06
N SER A 46 -5.84 0.15 -16.97
CA SER A 46 -4.87 -0.49 -17.84
C SER A 46 -3.66 0.41 -18.09
N ILE A 47 -2.48 -0.19 -18.24
CA ILE A 47 -1.21 0.50 -18.51
C ILE A 47 -0.64 -0.04 -19.82
N ASP A 48 -0.30 0.87 -20.75
CA ASP A 48 0.26 0.61 -22.08
C ASP A 48 -0.56 -0.34 -22.98
N GLY A 49 -1.78 -0.71 -22.57
CA GLY A 49 -2.55 -1.77 -23.23
C GLY A 49 -2.00 -3.19 -23.00
N GLU A 50 -1.14 -3.36 -22.01
CA GLU A 50 -0.46 -4.63 -21.70
C GLU A 50 -0.80 -5.15 -20.30
N ALA A 51 -0.94 -4.26 -19.31
CA ALA A 51 -1.36 -4.63 -17.96
C ALA A 51 -2.80 -4.18 -17.69
N PHE A 52 -3.59 -5.07 -17.10
CA PHE A 52 -5.03 -4.90 -16.92
C PHE A 52 -5.44 -5.19 -15.48
N PHE A 53 -6.22 -4.28 -14.91
CA PHE A 53 -6.59 -4.32 -13.50
C PHE A 53 -8.08 -4.06 -13.30
N ILE A 54 -8.70 -4.86 -12.46
CA ILE A 54 -10.09 -4.73 -12.03
C ILE A 54 -10.15 -4.43 -10.54
N ARG A 55 -11.03 -3.50 -10.15
CA ARG A 55 -11.27 -3.21 -8.73
C ARG A 55 -12.25 -4.22 -8.17
N CYS A 56 -11.86 -4.83 -7.05
CA CYS A 56 -12.61 -5.89 -6.40
C CYS A 56 -12.67 -5.65 -4.89
N VAL A 57 -13.49 -6.45 -4.22
CA VAL A 57 -13.72 -6.35 -2.78
C VAL A 57 -13.43 -7.69 -2.13
N ALA A 58 -12.54 -7.73 -1.14
CA ALA A 58 -12.35 -8.87 -0.25
C ALA A 58 -13.32 -8.74 0.94
N PRO A 59 -14.40 -9.56 1.02
CA PRO A 59 -15.25 -9.60 2.20
C PRO A 59 -14.55 -10.37 3.32
N ILE A 60 -14.53 -9.80 4.52
CA ILE A 60 -13.98 -10.40 5.74
C ILE A 60 -15.14 -10.62 6.73
N PRO A 61 -15.53 -11.86 7.04
CA PRO A 61 -16.56 -12.13 8.04
C PRO A 61 -16.16 -11.59 9.41
N VAL A 62 -17.11 -10.98 10.13
CA VAL A 62 -16.88 -10.45 11.48
C VAL A 62 -17.78 -11.19 12.47
N ARG A 63 -17.18 -11.77 13.51
CA ARG A 63 -17.92 -12.55 14.51
C ARG A 63 -18.97 -11.70 15.22
N GLY A 64 -20.20 -12.19 15.23
CA GLY A 64 -21.35 -11.48 15.83
C GLY A 64 -21.97 -10.40 14.93
N ARG A 65 -21.60 -10.33 13.64
CA ARG A 65 -22.21 -9.44 12.65
C ARG A 65 -22.74 -10.25 11.46
N GLU A 66 -23.86 -9.81 10.91
CA GLU A 66 -24.41 -10.37 9.66
C GLU A 66 -23.63 -9.86 8.44
N GLU A 67 -23.28 -8.58 8.44
CA GLU A 67 -22.54 -7.93 7.36
C GLU A 67 -21.03 -8.07 7.54
N PRO A 68 -20.28 -8.44 6.48
CA PRO A 68 -18.83 -8.52 6.52
C PRO A 68 -18.21 -7.12 6.50
N TYR A 69 -16.97 -7.04 6.96
CA TYR A 69 -16.09 -5.91 6.70
C TYR A 69 -15.50 -6.04 5.30
N ARG A 70 -15.47 -4.97 4.50
CA ARG A 70 -15.02 -5.05 3.11
C ARG A 70 -13.69 -4.32 2.91
N TRP A 71 -12.79 -4.96 2.17
CA TRP A 71 -11.52 -4.37 1.77
C TRP A 71 -11.44 -4.24 0.25
N GLY A 72 -11.27 -3.02 -0.26
CA GLY A 72 -11.16 -2.75 -1.69
C GLY A 72 -9.72 -2.91 -2.20
N PHE A 73 -9.50 -3.84 -3.12
CA PHE A 73 -8.20 -4.06 -3.78
C PHE A 73 -8.32 -3.93 -5.30
N TRP A 74 -7.22 -3.57 -5.95
CA TRP A 74 -7.05 -3.79 -7.38
C TRP A 74 -6.44 -5.17 -7.62
N VAL A 75 -6.90 -5.85 -8.66
CA VAL A 75 -6.41 -7.18 -9.06
C VAL A 75 -5.94 -7.14 -10.49
N LYS A 76 -4.70 -7.56 -10.72
CA LYS A 76 -4.16 -7.80 -12.05
C LYS A 76 -4.77 -9.08 -12.61
N VAL A 77 -5.29 -9.00 -13.81
CA VAL A 77 -5.92 -10.14 -14.52
C VAL A 77 -5.40 -10.24 -15.95
N ALA A 78 -5.64 -11.38 -16.58
CA ALA A 78 -5.36 -11.54 -18.00
C ALA A 78 -6.21 -10.57 -18.84
N ARG A 79 -5.70 -10.22 -20.03
CA ARG A 79 -6.41 -9.34 -20.96
C ARG A 79 -7.80 -9.86 -21.32
N ASP A 80 -7.91 -11.15 -21.61
CA ASP A 80 -9.18 -11.77 -22.01
C ASP A 80 -10.22 -11.70 -20.88
N ASP A 81 -9.79 -11.90 -19.63
CA ASP A 81 -10.61 -11.77 -18.43
C ASP A 81 -11.07 -10.32 -18.21
N PHE A 82 -10.16 -9.35 -18.38
CA PHE A 82 -10.50 -7.93 -18.31
C PHE A 82 -11.53 -7.54 -19.37
N GLU A 83 -11.35 -8.00 -20.61
CA GLU A 83 -12.29 -7.74 -21.69
C GLU A 83 -13.63 -8.44 -21.46
N ALA A 84 -13.63 -9.66 -20.93
CA ALA A 84 -14.84 -10.39 -20.56
C ALA A 84 -15.61 -9.63 -19.47
N TYR A 85 -14.93 -9.22 -18.40
CA TYR A 85 -15.52 -8.42 -17.33
C TYR A 85 -16.15 -7.13 -17.86
N ARG A 86 -15.44 -6.43 -18.73
CA ARG A 86 -15.91 -5.17 -19.34
C ARG A 86 -17.20 -5.36 -20.14
N ARG A 87 -17.37 -6.50 -20.80
CA ARG A 87 -18.61 -6.84 -21.55
C ARG A 87 -19.76 -7.15 -20.60
N THR A 88 -19.49 -7.76 -19.46
CA THR A 88 -20.52 -8.15 -18.47
C THR A 88 -20.86 -7.06 -17.45
N PHE A 89 -20.13 -5.95 -17.42
CA PHE A 89 -20.25 -4.92 -16.36
C PHE A 89 -21.67 -4.37 -16.16
N ASP A 90 -22.37 -4.03 -17.24
CA ASP A 90 -23.73 -3.47 -17.14
C ASP A 90 -24.82 -4.56 -17.07
N GLY A 91 -24.58 -5.72 -17.66
CA GLY A 91 -25.54 -6.83 -17.77
C GLY A 91 -25.45 -7.89 -16.67
N GLY A 92 -24.38 -7.86 -15.87
CA GLY A 92 -23.99 -8.96 -14.99
C GLY A 92 -23.35 -10.12 -15.75
N ALA A 93 -22.47 -10.86 -15.06
CA ALA A 93 -21.99 -12.13 -15.58
C ALA A 93 -23.06 -13.22 -15.40
N PRO A 94 -23.05 -14.28 -16.24
CA PRO A 94 -23.85 -15.47 -16.00
C PRO A 94 -23.61 -16.03 -14.57
N PRO A 95 -24.64 -16.56 -13.89
CA PRO A 95 -24.49 -17.08 -12.53
C PRO A 95 -23.44 -18.18 -12.36
N ASP A 96 -23.15 -18.91 -13.44
CA ASP A 96 -22.20 -20.01 -13.55
C ASP A 96 -20.83 -19.59 -14.12
N HIS A 97 -20.60 -18.27 -14.29
CA HIS A 97 -19.30 -17.80 -14.76
C HIS A 97 -18.19 -18.25 -13.81
N PRO A 98 -17.11 -18.88 -14.29
CA PRO A 98 -16.08 -19.49 -13.44
C PRO A 98 -15.22 -18.48 -12.66
N GLY A 99 -15.53 -17.18 -12.73
CA GLY A 99 -14.66 -16.11 -12.27
C GLY A 99 -13.33 -16.03 -13.03
N PHE A 100 -12.35 -15.36 -12.45
CA PHE A 100 -11.00 -15.17 -13.01
C PHE A 100 -9.92 -15.46 -11.98
N ARG A 101 -8.74 -15.88 -12.46
CA ARG A 101 -7.52 -15.86 -11.64
C ARG A 101 -6.84 -14.51 -11.76
N GLY A 102 -6.16 -14.09 -10.71
CA GLY A 102 -5.39 -12.86 -10.72
C GLY A 102 -4.47 -12.75 -9.51
N THR A 103 -3.81 -11.62 -9.41
CA THR A 103 -2.97 -11.28 -8.26
C THR A 103 -3.34 -9.91 -7.72
N LEU A 104 -3.32 -9.74 -6.40
CA LEU A 104 -3.49 -8.42 -5.79
C LEU A 104 -2.42 -7.46 -6.33
N ALA A 105 -2.85 -6.26 -6.71
CA ALA A 105 -2.02 -5.21 -7.32
C ALA A 105 -1.80 -4.03 -6.37
N ASN A 106 -2.02 -4.22 -5.07
CA ASN A 106 -1.77 -3.23 -4.04
C ASN A 106 -1.06 -3.86 -2.85
N GLN A 107 -0.10 -3.11 -2.31
CA GLN A 107 0.53 -3.36 -1.03
C GLN A 107 -0.23 -2.62 0.09
N SER A 108 -0.73 -3.37 1.05
CA SER A 108 -1.34 -2.86 2.28
C SER A 108 -0.29 -2.29 3.22
N HIS A 109 -0.64 -1.18 3.88
CA HIS A 109 0.13 -0.60 4.98
C HIS A 109 -0.29 -1.14 6.36
N VAL A 110 -1.33 -1.97 6.41
CA VAL A 110 -1.97 -2.51 7.64
C VAL A 110 -1.75 -4.01 7.80
N LEU A 111 -1.48 -4.71 6.69
CA LEU A 111 -1.30 -6.16 6.64
C LEU A 111 0.15 -6.48 6.27
N PRO A 112 0.60 -7.72 6.55
CA PRO A 112 1.77 -8.29 5.88
C PRO A 112 1.66 -8.18 4.35
N PRO A 113 2.75 -8.44 3.61
CA PRO A 113 2.79 -8.27 2.16
C PRO A 113 1.60 -8.87 1.42
N THR A 114 0.91 -7.98 0.70
CA THR A 114 -0.33 -8.30 -0.04
C THR A 114 -0.13 -8.20 -1.54
N LEU A 115 0.86 -7.42 -1.99
CA LEU A 115 1.17 -7.28 -3.41
C LEU A 115 1.58 -8.64 -3.99
N GLY A 116 0.93 -9.07 -5.06
CA GLY A 116 1.21 -10.33 -5.73
C GLY A 116 0.47 -11.54 -5.17
N LEU A 117 -0.27 -11.42 -4.05
CA LEU A 117 -1.05 -12.55 -3.52
C LEU A 117 -2.04 -13.07 -4.57
N GLU A 118 -2.05 -14.39 -4.76
CA GLU A 118 -2.95 -15.04 -5.71
C GLU A 118 -4.40 -14.99 -5.20
N VAL A 119 -5.30 -14.66 -6.13
CA VAL A 119 -6.74 -14.54 -5.85
C VAL A 119 -7.58 -15.22 -6.92
N HIS A 120 -8.78 -15.62 -6.50
CA HIS A 120 -9.90 -15.90 -7.40
C HIS A 120 -10.89 -14.74 -7.31
N VAL A 121 -11.19 -14.14 -8.46
CA VAL A 121 -12.20 -13.10 -8.63
C VAL A 121 -13.54 -13.73 -8.96
N HIS A 122 -14.55 -13.52 -8.11
CA HIS A 122 -15.93 -13.94 -8.36
C HIS A 122 -16.75 -12.75 -8.85
N LEU A 123 -17.40 -12.92 -10.01
CA LEU A 123 -18.19 -11.86 -10.61
C LEU A 123 -19.53 -11.70 -9.89
N GLY A 124 -19.86 -10.45 -9.56
CA GLY A 124 -21.12 -10.09 -8.94
C GLY A 124 -22.28 -10.05 -9.95
N ARG A 125 -23.49 -9.85 -9.42
CA ARG A 125 -24.68 -9.61 -10.23
C ARG A 125 -24.85 -8.10 -10.48
N GLY A 126 -25.26 -7.76 -11.71
CA GLY A 126 -25.45 -6.36 -12.10
C GLY A 126 -24.17 -5.54 -11.90
N ARG A 127 -24.33 -4.33 -11.33
CA ARG A 127 -23.24 -3.35 -11.14
C ARG A 127 -22.43 -3.56 -9.84
N GLN A 128 -22.55 -4.71 -9.19
CA GLN A 128 -21.78 -4.99 -7.98
C GLN A 128 -20.31 -5.24 -8.35
N ARG A 129 -19.39 -4.68 -7.55
CA ARG A 129 -17.96 -4.98 -7.71
C ARG A 129 -17.73 -6.47 -7.48
N PRO A 130 -16.81 -7.11 -8.23
CA PRO A 130 -16.44 -8.50 -8.02
C PRO A 130 -15.91 -8.71 -6.60
N SER A 131 -16.19 -9.89 -6.03
CA SER A 131 -15.61 -10.29 -4.76
C SER A 131 -14.32 -11.08 -4.95
N LEU A 132 -13.43 -11.02 -3.96
CA LEU A 132 -12.17 -11.76 -3.94
C LEU A 132 -12.21 -12.91 -2.96
N MET A 133 -11.61 -14.02 -3.37
CA MET A 133 -11.17 -15.11 -2.52
C MET A 133 -9.65 -15.18 -2.59
N LEU A 134 -8.97 -14.96 -1.47
CA LEU A 134 -7.52 -15.16 -1.37
C LEU A 134 -7.20 -16.66 -1.39
N LEU A 135 -6.07 -17.03 -1.98
CA LEU A 135 -5.71 -18.43 -2.23
C LEU A 135 -4.53 -18.93 -1.39
N ASP A 136 -3.73 -18.03 -0.83
CA ASP A 136 -2.62 -18.39 0.05
C ASP A 136 -3.10 -18.59 1.49
N GLY A 137 -3.32 -19.84 1.90
CA GLY A 137 -3.77 -20.19 3.26
C GLY A 137 -2.79 -19.86 4.38
N SER A 138 -1.54 -19.48 4.07
CA SER A 138 -0.58 -19.03 5.06
C SER A 138 -0.79 -17.55 5.43
N HIS A 139 -1.34 -16.75 4.52
CA HIS A 139 -1.50 -15.32 4.70
C HIS A 139 -2.65 -14.98 5.67
N VAL A 140 -2.44 -13.97 6.53
CA VAL A 140 -3.39 -13.58 7.58
C VAL A 140 -4.74 -13.11 7.03
N LEU A 141 -4.75 -12.48 5.85
CA LEU A 141 -5.98 -12.04 5.18
C LEU A 141 -6.82 -13.23 4.69
N THR A 142 -6.19 -14.30 4.22
CA THR A 142 -6.89 -15.52 3.79
C THR A 142 -7.54 -16.19 4.99
N ARG A 143 -6.79 -16.35 6.09
CA ARG A 143 -7.35 -16.87 7.35
C ARG A 143 -8.50 -16.00 7.85
N ALA A 144 -8.38 -14.67 7.75
CA ALA A 144 -9.45 -13.76 8.10
C ALA A 144 -10.72 -13.97 7.26
N GLN A 145 -10.60 -14.29 5.97
CA GLN A 145 -11.75 -14.67 5.13
C GLN A 145 -12.37 -16.00 5.52
N GLU A 146 -11.56 -17.00 5.87
CA GLU A 146 -12.01 -18.37 6.16
C GLU A 146 -12.72 -18.49 7.51
N ILE A 147 -12.14 -17.95 8.58
CA ILE A 147 -12.62 -18.17 9.96
C ILE A 147 -13.21 -16.92 10.62
N GLY A 148 -13.20 -15.80 9.89
CA GLY A 148 -13.64 -14.49 10.37
C GLY A 148 -12.75 -13.90 11.45
N VAL A 149 -12.96 -12.61 11.72
CA VAL A 149 -12.22 -11.85 12.75
C VAL A 149 -13.15 -11.35 13.85
N VAL A 150 -12.59 -11.04 15.02
CA VAL A 150 -13.33 -10.37 16.09
C VAL A 150 -13.40 -8.86 15.83
N PRO A 151 -14.43 -8.14 16.31
CA PRO A 151 -14.56 -6.70 16.09
C PRO A 151 -13.36 -5.85 16.52
N ALA A 152 -12.56 -6.31 17.48
CA ALA A 152 -11.34 -5.62 17.91
C ALA A 152 -10.28 -5.53 16.78
N VAL A 153 -10.18 -6.55 15.92
CA VAL A 153 -9.27 -6.55 14.77
C VAL A 153 -9.71 -5.51 13.74
N ILE A 154 -11.02 -5.42 13.47
CA ILE A 154 -11.58 -4.43 12.54
C ILE A 154 -11.32 -3.00 13.03
N ARG A 155 -11.45 -2.75 14.34
CA ARG A 155 -11.11 -1.45 14.92
C ARG A 155 -9.63 -1.13 14.73
N ALA A 156 -8.74 -2.08 15.01
CA ALA A 156 -7.30 -1.88 14.82
C ALA A 156 -6.96 -1.56 13.35
N TRP A 157 -7.52 -2.30 12.39
CA TRP A 157 -7.33 -2.01 10.96
C TRP A 157 -7.92 -0.65 10.55
N SER A 158 -9.11 -0.31 11.06
CA SER A 158 -9.77 0.97 10.77
C SER A 158 -8.99 2.16 11.32
N GLU A 159 -8.44 2.03 12.53
CA GLU A 159 -7.60 3.05 13.18
C GLU A 159 -6.32 3.30 12.38
N GLN A 160 -5.66 2.24 11.90
CA GLN A 160 -4.47 2.36 11.02
C GLN A 160 -4.81 2.91 9.62
N CYS A 161 -6.09 2.95 9.24
CA CYS A 161 -6.54 3.58 7.98
C CYS A 161 -7.01 5.02 8.15
N ALA A 162 -7.61 5.36 9.31
CA ALA A 162 -8.16 6.69 9.65
C ALA A 162 -7.11 7.80 9.77
N HIS A 163 -5.87 7.36 9.75
CA HIS A 163 -4.73 8.08 10.18
C HIS A 163 -3.71 7.91 9.07
N GLY A 164 -3.37 8.99 8.38
CA GLY A 164 -2.00 9.10 7.84
C GLY A 164 -0.94 8.89 8.93
N THR A 165 -1.33 8.80 10.21
CA THR A 165 -0.59 8.22 11.32
C THR A 165 -0.36 6.72 11.06
N LEU A 166 0.79 6.45 10.45
CA LEU A 166 1.82 5.55 10.97
C LEU A 166 1.30 4.51 11.96
N ALA A 167 1.53 3.23 11.62
CA ALA A 167 1.57 2.18 12.63
C ALA A 167 2.30 2.74 13.86
N ALA A 168 1.66 2.65 15.03
CA ALA A 168 2.31 3.07 16.27
C ALA A 168 3.71 2.44 16.26
N PRO A 169 4.77 3.22 16.56
CA PRO A 169 6.12 2.67 16.57
C PRO A 169 6.09 1.33 17.31
N PRO A 170 6.66 0.25 16.74
CA PRO A 170 6.72 -1.04 17.43
C PRO A 170 7.21 -0.80 18.85
N ASP A 171 6.56 -1.45 19.80
CA ASP A 171 6.92 -1.30 21.21
C ASP A 171 8.42 -1.55 21.35
N ALA A 172 9.10 -0.81 22.22
CA ALA A 172 10.51 -1.04 22.50
C ALA A 172 10.78 -2.47 23.02
N SER A 173 9.72 -3.22 23.36
CA SER A 173 9.73 -4.63 23.74
C SER A 173 9.57 -5.62 22.58
N GLU A 174 9.24 -5.18 21.35
CA GLU A 174 9.19 -6.06 20.17
C GLU A 174 10.59 -6.60 19.84
N PRO A 175 10.70 -7.87 19.39
CA PRO A 175 12.00 -8.47 19.11
C PRO A 175 12.75 -7.65 18.05
N GLU A 176 13.89 -7.11 18.46
CA GLU A 176 14.81 -6.32 17.65
C GLU A 176 15.37 -7.17 16.51
N ARG A 177 14.70 -7.14 15.37
CA ARG A 177 15.10 -7.87 14.18
C ARG A 177 15.08 -6.96 12.98
N ALA A 178 16.01 -7.20 12.05
CA ALA A 178 15.94 -6.56 10.75
C ALA A 178 14.69 -7.06 10.01
N ALA A 179 13.92 -6.14 9.45
CA ALA A 179 12.80 -6.47 8.59
C ALA A 179 13.26 -7.28 7.37
N THR A 180 12.36 -8.12 6.88
CA THR A 180 12.54 -9.01 5.74
C THR A 180 11.51 -8.69 4.65
N LEU A 181 11.84 -9.01 3.40
CA LEU A 181 10.92 -8.78 2.29
C LEU A 181 9.66 -9.64 2.42
N GLU A 182 9.79 -10.83 2.99
CA GLU A 182 8.73 -11.82 3.12
C GLU A 182 7.72 -11.44 4.21
N GLU A 183 8.19 -10.96 5.35
CA GLU A 183 7.31 -10.70 6.50
C GLU A 183 6.83 -9.26 6.55
N GLU A 184 7.68 -8.30 6.19
CA GLU A 184 7.36 -6.87 6.26
C GLU A 184 7.22 -6.22 4.88
N GLY A 185 7.67 -6.85 3.80
CA GLY A 185 7.64 -6.26 2.45
C GLY A 185 8.82 -5.34 2.17
N TRP A 186 9.76 -5.21 3.12
CA TRP A 186 10.95 -4.40 3.00
C TRP A 186 12.11 -4.96 3.84
N ARG A 187 13.34 -4.65 3.45
CA ARG A 187 14.54 -4.96 4.26
C ARG A 187 15.56 -3.84 4.20
N LEU A 188 16.41 -3.74 5.22
CA LEU A 188 17.60 -2.91 5.16
C LEU A 188 18.66 -3.55 4.27
N LEU A 189 19.37 -2.70 3.52
CA LEU A 189 20.52 -3.09 2.71
C LEU A 189 21.80 -2.47 3.27
N ARG A 190 22.90 -3.21 3.17
CA ARG A 190 24.23 -2.66 3.42
C ARG A 190 24.68 -1.80 2.24
N PRO A 191 25.55 -0.79 2.46
CA PRO A 191 26.10 0.05 1.39
C PRO A 191 26.66 -0.76 0.20
N GLY A 192 27.42 -1.83 0.48
CA GLY A 192 27.99 -2.68 -0.56
C GLY A 192 26.97 -3.43 -1.42
N GLU A 193 25.78 -3.75 -0.88
CA GLU A 193 24.70 -4.40 -1.65
C GLU A 193 24.09 -3.47 -2.71
N VAL A 194 24.18 -2.15 -2.51
CA VAL A 194 23.68 -1.13 -3.43
C VAL A 194 24.79 -0.46 -4.25
N GLY A 195 26.01 -1.03 -4.23
CA GLY A 195 27.17 -0.49 -4.95
C GLY A 195 27.63 0.88 -4.43
N ARG A 196 27.40 1.16 -3.14
CA ARG A 196 27.81 2.42 -2.49
C ARG A 196 28.80 2.15 -1.36
N GLU A 197 29.66 3.12 -1.10
CA GLU A 197 30.55 3.10 0.06
C GLU A 197 29.87 3.79 1.25
N ALA A 198 30.11 3.24 2.45
CA ALA A 198 29.63 3.83 3.70
C ALA A 198 30.45 5.08 4.02
N GLU A 199 29.79 6.18 4.36
CA GLU A 199 30.47 7.31 4.98
C GLU A 199 30.95 6.93 6.39
N ALA A 200 32.20 7.28 6.72
CA ALA A 200 32.72 7.06 8.07
C ALA A 200 31.99 7.97 9.07
N LEU A 201 31.51 7.39 10.16
CA LEU A 201 30.91 8.15 11.26
C LEU A 201 32.00 9.02 11.91
N ALA A 202 31.85 10.33 11.83
CA ALA A 202 32.79 11.29 12.42
C ALA A 202 32.82 11.23 13.97
N ALA A 203 31.70 10.81 14.58
CA ALA A 203 31.54 10.59 16.01
C ALA A 203 30.49 9.48 16.24
N PRO A 204 30.42 8.87 17.44
CA PRO A 204 29.31 8.00 17.80
C PRO A 204 27.98 8.73 17.62
N PRO A 205 26.95 8.08 17.03
CA PRO A 205 25.66 8.73 16.85
C PRO A 205 24.99 9.00 18.19
N ALA A 206 24.14 10.02 18.22
CA ALA A 206 23.30 10.38 19.35
C ALA A 206 21.84 10.55 18.91
N PRO A 207 20.88 10.47 19.85
CA PRO A 207 19.51 10.89 19.58
C PRO A 207 19.46 12.32 19.00
N GLY A 208 18.70 12.49 17.93
CA GLY A 208 18.59 13.73 17.14
C GLY A 208 19.38 13.71 15.83
N ASP A 209 20.35 12.82 15.68
CA ASP A 209 21.13 12.67 14.44
C ASP A 209 20.29 12.07 13.31
N LEU A 210 20.63 12.43 12.08
CA LEU A 210 20.05 11.87 10.87
C LEU A 210 21.02 10.89 10.23
N VAL A 211 20.57 9.67 10.00
CA VAL A 211 21.32 8.64 9.27
C VAL A 211 20.61 8.28 7.98
N LYS A 212 21.38 8.14 6.90
CA LYS A 212 20.85 7.66 5.62
C LYS A 212 21.05 6.16 5.54
N ALA A 213 19.99 5.42 5.22
CA ALA A 213 20.04 3.97 5.02
C ALA A 213 19.38 3.60 3.68
N SER A 214 19.72 2.41 3.18
CA SER A 214 19.09 1.84 1.99
C SER A 214 18.04 0.82 2.38
N PHE A 215 16.89 0.89 1.72
CA PHE A 215 15.76 0.01 1.95
C PHE A 215 15.38 -0.65 0.62
N ALA A 216 15.29 -1.96 0.61
CA ALA A 216 14.70 -2.71 -0.49
C ALA A 216 13.21 -2.91 -0.23
N PHE A 217 12.40 -2.80 -1.27
CA PHE A 217 10.96 -3.03 -1.26
C PHE A 217 10.57 -4.00 -2.37
N VAL A 218 9.58 -4.85 -2.09
CA VAL A 218 8.80 -5.47 -3.17
C VAL A 218 7.80 -4.44 -3.67
N ALA A 219 7.92 -4.04 -4.93
CA ALA A 219 7.07 -3.03 -5.56
C ALA A 219 6.58 -3.49 -6.93
N ALA A 220 5.43 -2.98 -7.35
CA ALA A 220 4.92 -3.23 -8.69
C ALA A 220 5.71 -2.43 -9.72
N GLY A 221 6.15 -3.09 -10.79
CA GLY A 221 6.62 -2.42 -12.00
C GLY A 221 5.45 -1.90 -12.86
N PRO A 222 5.74 -1.18 -13.96
CA PRO A 222 4.72 -0.54 -14.81
C PRO A 222 3.68 -1.51 -15.37
N HIS A 223 4.02 -2.79 -15.54
CA HIS A 223 3.09 -3.80 -16.04
C HIS A 223 2.58 -4.74 -14.94
N GLY A 224 2.77 -4.37 -13.67
CA GLY A 224 2.33 -5.13 -12.50
C GLY A 224 3.11 -6.41 -12.27
N GLU A 225 4.31 -6.52 -12.83
CA GLU A 225 5.34 -7.48 -12.42
C GLU A 225 5.91 -7.07 -11.06
N LEU A 226 6.29 -8.05 -10.23
CA LEU A 226 6.95 -7.76 -8.95
C LEU A 226 8.41 -7.43 -9.23
N THR A 227 8.87 -6.32 -8.68
CA THR A 227 10.24 -5.84 -8.80
C THR A 227 10.80 -5.49 -7.44
N GLU A 228 12.10 -5.69 -7.25
CA GLU A 228 12.79 -5.08 -6.11
C GLU A 228 13.08 -3.61 -6.45
N ARG A 229 12.77 -2.71 -5.53
CA ARG A 229 13.09 -1.28 -5.61
C ARG A 229 13.91 -0.87 -4.41
N THR A 230 14.93 -0.07 -4.65
CA THR A 230 15.79 0.44 -3.59
C THR A 230 15.53 1.92 -3.40
N GLU A 231 15.17 2.32 -2.18
CA GLU A 231 15.09 3.71 -1.77
C GLU A 231 16.18 4.03 -0.75
N HIS A 232 16.66 5.27 -0.76
CA HIS A 232 17.66 5.74 0.19
C HIS A 232 17.06 6.84 1.06
N MET A 233 16.64 6.47 2.25
CA MET A 233 15.84 7.30 3.15
C MET A 233 16.64 7.78 4.35
N TRP A 234 16.23 8.90 4.91
CA TRP A 234 16.78 9.43 6.16
C TRP A 234 15.97 8.91 7.35
N VAL A 235 16.68 8.56 8.42
CA VAL A 235 16.12 8.15 9.70
C VAL A 235 16.60 9.12 10.77
N GLN A 236 15.68 9.77 11.46
CA GLN A 236 15.98 10.59 12.63
C GLN A 236 16.06 9.70 13.86
N LEU A 237 17.25 9.58 14.43
CA LEU A 237 17.51 8.73 15.59
C LEU A 237 16.85 9.32 16.84
N ASP A 238 16.23 8.47 17.64
CA ASP A 238 15.74 8.80 18.99
C ASP A 238 16.29 7.86 20.07
N ALA A 239 16.90 6.74 19.65
CA ALA A 239 17.53 5.77 20.53
C ALA A 239 18.86 5.29 19.93
N VAL A 240 19.93 5.35 20.72
CA VAL A 240 21.23 4.76 20.41
C VAL A 240 21.63 3.89 21.59
N ARG A 241 21.77 2.59 21.36
CA ARG A 241 22.04 1.60 22.42
C ARG A 241 23.48 1.10 22.40
N GLU A 242 23.93 0.63 23.57
CA GLU A 242 25.27 0.09 23.77
C GLU A 242 25.52 -1.23 23.02
N ASP A 243 24.47 -1.99 22.69
CA ASP A 243 24.54 -3.24 21.89
C ASP A 243 24.69 -2.99 20.37
N GLY A 244 24.73 -1.73 19.95
CA GLY A 244 24.92 -1.32 18.56
C GLY A 244 23.64 -1.20 17.74
N TRP A 245 22.46 -1.33 18.35
CA TRP A 245 21.17 -1.03 17.70
C TRP A 245 20.77 0.44 17.87
N TRP A 246 20.34 1.04 16.77
CA TRP A 246 19.86 2.41 16.71
C TRP A 246 18.40 2.42 16.25
N GLY A 247 17.57 3.13 16.99
CA GLY A 247 16.16 3.31 16.70
C GLY A 247 15.89 4.75 16.27
N GLY A 248 15.00 4.91 15.31
CA GLY A 248 14.58 6.22 14.83
C GLY A 248 13.37 6.15 13.92
N ALA A 249 12.85 7.31 13.55
CA ALA A 249 11.71 7.45 12.65
C ALA A 249 12.18 7.88 11.25
N LEU A 250 11.56 7.36 10.19
CA LEU A 250 11.82 7.84 8.82
C LEU A 250 11.51 9.34 8.72
N ASP A 251 12.43 10.12 8.19
CA ASP A 251 12.28 11.58 8.02
C ASP A 251 11.61 11.93 6.68
N ASP A 252 11.80 11.07 5.66
CA ASP A 252 11.24 11.22 4.32
C ASP A 252 10.28 10.09 3.92
N GLN A 253 9.40 10.41 2.96
CA GLN A 253 8.41 9.47 2.42
C GLN A 253 9.04 8.66 1.28
N PRO A 254 8.95 7.31 1.29
CA PRO A 254 9.38 6.52 0.14
C PRO A 254 8.62 6.89 -1.13
N PHE A 255 9.31 6.87 -2.28
CA PHE A 255 8.69 7.09 -3.60
C PHE A 255 7.87 5.90 -4.09
N VAL A 256 8.07 4.72 -3.49
CA VAL A 256 7.30 3.51 -3.77
C VAL A 256 6.11 3.38 -2.80
N PRO A 257 4.90 3.03 -3.28
CA PRO A 257 3.83 2.58 -2.39
C PRO A 257 4.31 1.37 -1.59
N GLY A 258 3.98 1.33 -0.30
CA GLY A 258 4.48 0.26 0.52
C GLY A 258 4.13 0.37 2.00
N PRO A 259 4.70 -0.53 2.81
CA PRO A 259 4.46 -0.63 4.25
C PRO A 259 5.14 0.48 5.07
N LEU A 260 6.06 1.24 4.46
CA LEU A 260 6.78 2.33 5.11
C LEU A 260 6.22 3.70 4.71
N ALA A 261 6.19 4.62 5.66
CA ALA A 261 5.85 6.02 5.45
C ALA A 261 6.74 6.92 6.32
N ALA A 262 6.77 8.21 6.01
CA ALA A 262 7.49 9.18 6.84
C ALA A 262 6.96 9.13 8.28
N GLY A 263 7.89 8.89 9.22
CA GLY A 263 7.67 8.70 10.65
C GLY A 263 7.58 7.24 11.10
N THR A 264 7.64 6.25 10.19
CA THR A 264 7.68 4.84 10.59
C THR A 264 8.97 4.59 11.37
N ARG A 265 8.84 3.97 12.55
CA ARG A 265 10.01 3.61 13.35
C ARG A 265 10.70 2.39 12.76
N VAL A 266 12.02 2.48 12.69
CA VAL A 266 12.89 1.42 12.20
C VAL A 266 14.06 1.21 13.17
N TRP A 267 14.58 -0.02 13.19
CA TRP A 267 15.80 -0.38 13.89
C TRP A 267 16.89 -0.68 12.88
N LEU A 268 18.07 -0.10 13.08
CA LEU A 268 19.23 -0.27 12.21
C LEU A 268 20.52 -0.35 13.02
N ARG A 269 21.62 -0.64 12.33
CA ARG A 269 22.96 -0.76 12.90
C ARG A 269 23.94 0.02 12.03
N ALA A 270 25.13 0.31 12.56
CA ALA A 270 26.19 1.03 11.84
C ALA A 270 26.48 0.47 10.42
N GLU A 271 26.40 -0.85 10.25
CA GLU A 271 26.64 -1.54 8.96
C GLU A 271 25.61 -1.20 7.86
N HIS A 272 24.46 -0.62 8.21
CA HIS A 272 23.40 -0.22 7.26
C HIS A 272 23.49 1.24 6.84
N VAL A 273 24.42 2.01 7.43
CA VAL A 273 24.49 3.47 7.26
C VAL A 273 25.27 3.81 5.99
N LEU A 274 24.63 4.58 5.12
CA LEU A 274 25.23 5.17 3.93
C LEU A 274 25.87 6.53 4.19
N ALA A 275 25.18 7.38 4.96
CA ALA A 275 25.60 8.75 5.22
C ALA A 275 25.09 9.21 6.59
N PHE A 276 25.74 10.22 7.16
CA PHE A 276 25.45 10.70 8.52
C PHE A 276 25.40 12.23 8.59
N ARG A 277 24.49 12.77 9.39
CA ARG A 277 24.39 14.21 9.69
C ARG A 277 24.09 14.40 11.16
N SER A 278 24.96 15.13 11.85
CA SER A 278 24.72 15.51 13.24
C SER A 278 23.50 16.43 13.35
N GLY A 279 22.59 16.10 14.27
CA GLY A 279 21.50 16.99 14.63
C GLY A 279 22.04 18.21 15.36
N ALA A 280 21.64 19.42 14.97
CA ALA A 280 21.84 20.57 15.85
C ALA A 280 21.02 20.35 17.14
N PRO A 281 21.55 20.66 18.33
CA PRO A 281 20.83 20.45 19.57
C PRO A 281 19.60 21.36 19.65
N GLY A 282 18.41 20.79 19.41
CA GLY A 282 17.11 21.31 19.84
C GLY A 282 16.31 22.14 18.83
N ALA A 283 15.28 21.54 18.23
CA ALA A 283 13.96 22.14 18.03
C ALA A 283 12.92 21.06 17.65
N PRO A 284 11.76 20.96 18.34
CA PRO A 284 10.64 20.14 17.90
C PRO A 284 9.95 20.77 16.67
N GLY A 285 9.40 19.91 15.82
CA GLY A 285 9.01 20.19 14.43
C GLY A 285 8.04 21.34 14.19
N ALA A 286 8.22 22.00 13.04
CA ALA A 286 7.22 22.85 12.41
C ALA A 286 7.53 23.04 10.91
N ARG A 287 6.73 22.41 10.03
CA ARG A 287 6.39 22.92 8.69
C ARG A 287 4.92 22.59 8.42
N ALA A 288 4.04 23.58 8.56
CA ALA A 288 3.60 24.52 7.52
C ALA A 288 2.51 23.90 6.63
N GLY A 289 1.26 24.16 7.01
CA GLY A 289 0.07 23.72 6.28
C GLY A 289 -0.04 24.38 4.90
N GLY A 290 -0.22 23.55 3.88
CA GLY A 290 -0.63 23.94 2.54
C GLY A 290 -2.14 23.74 2.36
N GLY A 291 -2.82 24.76 1.85
CA GLY A 291 -4.27 24.84 1.73
C GLY A 291 -4.92 23.82 0.80
N ASP A 292 -6.13 23.42 1.19
CA ASP A 292 -6.99 22.43 0.56
C ASP A 292 -7.73 23.03 -0.67
N PRO A 293 -7.61 22.48 -1.88
CA PRO A 293 -8.46 22.87 -3.00
C PRO A 293 -9.82 22.15 -2.96
N ALA A 294 -10.89 22.91 -3.13
CA ALA A 294 -12.28 22.50 -3.00
C ALA A 294 -12.68 21.25 -3.83
N PRO A 295 -13.64 20.43 -3.34
CA PRO A 295 -14.03 19.18 -3.99
C PRO A 295 -14.86 19.42 -5.26
N ALA A 296 -14.35 18.92 -6.39
CA ALA A 296 -15.11 18.81 -7.64
C ALA A 296 -16.06 17.61 -7.59
N ARG A 297 -17.37 17.89 -7.63
CA ARG A 297 -18.45 16.90 -7.74
C ARG A 297 -18.29 16.02 -8.97
N ARG A 298 -18.34 14.68 -8.81
CA ARG A 298 -18.33 13.72 -9.93
C ARG A 298 -19.71 13.11 -10.18
N VAL A 299 -20.12 13.18 -11.45
CA VAL A 299 -21.22 12.43 -12.07
C VAL A 299 -20.58 11.34 -12.95
N SER A 300 -21.23 10.18 -13.02
CA SER A 300 -20.75 8.90 -13.58
C SER A 300 -20.03 8.98 -14.94
N SER A 301 -18.82 8.39 -15.01
CA SER A 301 -17.81 8.62 -16.07
C SER A 301 -17.59 7.46 -17.05
N LEU A 302 -18.15 6.27 -16.83
CA LEU A 302 -17.90 5.09 -17.69
C LEU A 302 -18.36 5.28 -19.15
N ARG A 303 -19.46 6.01 -19.39
CA ARG A 303 -19.92 6.37 -20.75
C ARG A 303 -18.95 7.33 -21.46
N ARG A 304 -18.18 8.12 -20.71
CA ARG A 304 -17.16 9.03 -21.26
C ARG A 304 -15.88 8.25 -21.63
N TRP A 305 -15.54 7.22 -20.85
CA TRP A 305 -14.45 6.30 -21.15
C TRP A 305 -14.75 5.42 -22.38
N LEU A 306 -15.94 4.81 -22.47
CA LEU A 306 -16.33 3.96 -23.62
C LEU A 306 -16.33 4.70 -24.97
N ARG A 307 -16.64 6.00 -24.97
CA ARG A 307 -16.55 6.85 -26.17
C ARG A 307 -15.10 7.14 -26.57
N ARG A 308 -14.23 7.41 -25.59
CA ARG A 308 -12.83 7.76 -25.84
C ARG A 308 -11.98 6.56 -26.30
N VAL A 309 -12.37 5.34 -25.94
CA VAL A 309 -11.70 4.10 -26.38
C VAL A 309 -12.15 3.64 -27.78
N ARG A 310 -13.32 4.08 -28.28
CA ARG A 310 -13.86 3.67 -29.58
C ARG A 310 -13.49 4.58 -30.76
N GLY A 311 -12.83 5.71 -30.53
CA GLY A 311 -12.42 6.61 -31.61
C GLY A 311 -13.56 7.36 -32.31
N ASP A 312 -14.76 7.39 -31.74
CA ASP A 312 -15.86 8.21 -32.24
C ASP A 312 -15.88 9.54 -31.48
N ALA A 313 -15.43 10.60 -32.16
CA ALA A 313 -15.47 11.98 -31.70
C ALA A 313 -16.91 12.51 -31.59
#